data_AF-A0A0L6Z906-F1
#
_entry.id   AF-A0A0L6Z906-F1
#
_cell.length_a   1.000
_cell.length_b   1.000
_cell.length_c   1.000
_cell.angle_alpha   90.00
_cell.angle_beta   90.00
_cell.angle_gamma   90.00
#
_symmetry.space_group_name_H-M   'P 1'
#
loop_
_entity.id
_entity.type
_entity.pdbx_description
1 polymer ?
#
loop_
_entity_poly.entity_id
_entity_poly.type
_entity_poly.pdbx_seq_one_letter_code
_entity_poly.pdbx_strand_id
1 'polypeptide(L)'
;MENNIVSLDNFRLKKIEQKHKSTRGFHLKERKKKLYLTEKEVEILLDFLDEDIGYANEEEEMFIKQNEWKIVENCRKDRQDCERIKKIIEDNIETYEDYVMLERDDISFLDLEIHIRNSSTDKEEEERNFKKYETIMKKFDEKLIDKRPII
;
A
#
# COMPACT_ATOMS: atom_id res chain seq x y z
N MET A 1 -33.04 24.17 -11.72
CA MET A 1 -32.75 22.88 -11.07
C MET A 1 -31.30 22.57 -11.36
N GLU A 2 -30.41 22.78 -10.39
CA GLU A 2 -28.99 22.47 -10.54
C GLU A 2 -28.81 20.95 -10.43
N ASN A 3 -28.22 20.36 -11.47
CA ASN A 3 -27.82 18.96 -11.47
C ASN A 3 -26.62 18.81 -10.52
N ASN A 4 -26.88 18.45 -9.27
CA ASN A 4 -25.87 17.97 -8.34
C ASN A 4 -25.37 16.59 -8.82
N ILE A 5 -24.47 16.60 -9.79
CA ILE A 5 -23.68 15.41 -10.13
C ILE A 5 -22.67 15.23 -8.99
N VAL A 6 -23.04 14.43 -8.01
CA VAL A 6 -22.12 13.96 -6.98
C VAL A 6 -21.12 13.05 -7.69
N SER A 7 -19.88 13.52 -7.89
CA SER A 7 -18.80 12.66 -8.38
C SER A 7 -18.67 11.44 -7.45
N LEU A 8 -18.76 10.25 -8.05
CA LEU A 8 -18.62 8.97 -7.36
C LEU A 8 -17.21 8.80 -6.76
N ASP A 9 -16.21 9.51 -7.30
CA ASP A 9 -14.82 9.46 -6.84
C ASP A 9 -14.69 10.10 -5.45
N ASN A 10 -15.38 11.22 -5.22
CA ASN A 10 -15.46 11.85 -3.90
C ASN A 10 -16.18 10.98 -2.86
N PHE A 11 -17.12 10.14 -3.30
CA PHE A 11 -17.81 9.20 -2.40
C PHE A 11 -16.90 8.02 -2.03
N ARG A 12 -16.11 7.50 -2.98
CA ARG A 12 -15.12 6.45 -2.74
C ARG A 12 -14.02 6.91 -1.79
N LEU A 13 -13.45 8.10 -2.02
CA LEU A 13 -12.44 8.72 -1.16
C LEU A 13 -12.94 8.93 0.27
N LYS A 14 -14.15 9.51 0.45
CA LYS A 14 -14.74 9.68 1.79
C LYS A 14 -15.01 8.36 2.50
N LYS A 15 -15.35 7.30 1.78
CA LYS A 15 -15.61 5.98 2.35
C LYS A 15 -14.31 5.29 2.80
N ILE A 16 -13.21 5.54 2.10
CA ILE A 16 -11.86 5.13 2.50
C ILE A 16 -11.44 5.91 3.76
N GLU A 17 -11.57 7.25 3.77
CA GLU A 17 -11.26 8.08 4.95
C GLU A 17 -12.12 7.72 6.19
N GLN A 18 -13.40 7.39 6.01
CA GLN A 18 -14.27 6.95 7.11
C GLN A 18 -13.89 5.58 7.65
N LYS A 19 -13.45 4.63 6.80
CA LYS A 19 -12.90 3.36 7.28
C LYS A 19 -11.65 3.58 8.13
N HIS A 20 -10.78 4.53 7.77
CA HIS A 20 -9.58 4.86 8.55
C HIS A 20 -9.85 5.58 9.88
N LYS A 21 -11.01 6.23 10.06
CA LYS A 21 -11.35 6.93 11.32
C LYS A 21 -11.99 6.05 12.41
N SER A 22 -12.47 4.85 12.09
CA SER A 22 -13.30 4.04 13.01
C SER A 22 -12.55 3.04 13.91
N THR A 23 -11.21 2.98 13.88
CA THR A 23 -10.43 2.00 14.66
C THR A 23 -9.78 2.57 15.93
N ARG A 24 -10.15 3.78 16.37
CA ARG A 24 -9.78 4.28 17.70
C ARG A 24 -10.57 3.55 18.79
N GLY A 25 -10.14 2.36 19.20
CA GLY A 25 -10.69 1.74 20.40
C GLY A 25 -10.46 0.26 20.69
N PHE A 26 -9.80 -0.51 19.81
CA PHE A 26 -9.48 -1.91 20.11
C PHE A 26 -8.00 -2.22 19.82
N HIS A 27 -7.16 -2.18 20.86
CA HIS A 27 -5.82 -2.77 20.81
C HIS A 27 -5.93 -4.29 20.93
N LEU A 28 -6.51 -4.95 19.92
CA LEU A 28 -6.09 -6.30 19.61
C LEU A 28 -4.69 -6.14 19.03
N LYS A 29 -3.66 -6.72 19.68
CA LYS A 29 -2.34 -6.87 19.03
C LYS A 29 -2.61 -7.55 17.68
N GLU A 30 -2.57 -6.79 16.60
CA GLU A 30 -2.85 -7.34 15.29
C GLU A 30 -1.77 -8.40 15.04
N ARG A 31 -2.20 -9.65 14.93
CA ARG A 31 -1.27 -10.74 14.64
C ARG A 31 -0.79 -10.55 13.22
N LYS A 32 0.54 -10.46 13.05
CA LYS A 32 1.21 -10.53 11.75
C LYS A 32 0.58 -11.65 10.90
N LYS A 33 0.31 -11.35 9.64
CA LYS A 33 -0.34 -12.23 8.68
C LYS A 33 0.74 -12.96 7.87
N LYS A 34 0.61 -14.28 7.77
CA LYS A 34 1.40 -15.08 6.82
C LYS A 34 0.92 -14.81 5.40
N LEU A 35 1.84 -14.35 4.57
CA LEU A 35 1.64 -14.12 3.15
C LEU A 35 2.62 -15.00 2.38
N TYR A 36 2.08 -16.01 1.69
CA TYR A 36 2.89 -16.89 0.84
C TYR A 36 3.16 -16.18 -0.48
N LEU A 37 4.43 -16.03 -0.82
CA LEU A 37 4.88 -15.34 -2.02
C LEU A 37 5.77 -16.27 -2.82
N THR A 38 5.60 -16.27 -4.13
CA THR A 38 6.56 -16.88 -5.06
C THR A 38 7.78 -15.98 -5.19
N GLU A 39 8.92 -16.52 -5.61
CA GLU A 39 10.14 -15.75 -5.88
C GLU A 39 9.88 -14.53 -6.77
N LYS A 40 9.13 -14.73 -7.86
CA LYS A 40 8.73 -13.64 -8.76
C LYS A 40 7.89 -12.55 -8.07
N GLU A 41 6.99 -12.92 -7.16
CA GLU A 41 6.18 -11.93 -6.43
C GLU A 41 7.00 -11.17 -5.39
N VAL A 42 8.02 -11.81 -4.80
CA VAL A 42 9.00 -11.15 -3.93
C VAL A 42 9.79 -10.13 -4.74
N GLU A 43 10.36 -10.53 -5.88
CA GLU A 43 11.08 -9.63 -6.79
C GLU A 43 10.22 -8.42 -7.16
N ILE A 44 8.98 -8.65 -7.59
CA ILE A 44 8.03 -7.59 -7.94
C ILE A 44 7.80 -6.61 -6.78
N LEU A 45 7.68 -7.10 -5.54
CA LEU A 45 7.47 -6.25 -4.37
C LEU A 45 8.73 -5.47 -3.97
N LEU A 46 9.90 -6.09 -4.06
CA LEU A 46 11.16 -5.41 -3.76
C LEU A 46 11.45 -4.32 -4.78
N ASP A 47 11.25 -4.60 -6.08
CA ASP A 47 11.37 -3.61 -7.15
C ASP A 47 10.40 -2.44 -6.94
N PHE A 48 9.15 -2.75 -6.58
CA PHE A 48 8.14 -1.74 -6.28
C PHE A 48 8.58 -0.83 -5.12
N LEU A 49 9.08 -1.40 -4.03
CA LEU A 49 9.54 -0.64 -2.86
C LEU A 49 10.75 0.24 -3.19
N ASP A 50 11.69 -0.26 -4.00
CA ASP A 50 12.85 0.52 -4.44
C ASP A 50 12.46 1.70 -5.33
N GLU A 51 11.52 1.48 -6.24
CA GLU A 51 10.96 2.54 -7.08
C GLU A 51 10.25 3.60 -6.23
N ASP A 52 9.40 3.20 -5.28
CA ASP A 52 8.67 4.11 -4.39
C ASP A 52 9.61 4.90 -3.45
N ILE A 53 10.66 4.27 -2.93
CA ILE A 53 11.72 4.98 -2.18
C ILE A 53 12.39 6.04 -3.06
N GLY A 54 12.66 5.69 -4.33
CA GLY A 54 13.20 6.60 -5.33
C GLY A 54 12.30 7.83 -5.53
N TYR A 55 11.01 7.62 -5.79
CA TYR A 55 10.05 8.72 -5.96
C TYR A 55 9.93 9.59 -4.71
N ALA A 56 9.84 8.99 -3.53
CA ALA A 56 9.75 9.74 -2.28
C ALA A 56 10.97 10.66 -2.06
N ASN A 57 12.18 10.25 -2.49
CA ASN A 57 13.37 11.10 -2.45
C ASN A 57 13.25 12.30 -3.39
N GLU A 58 12.84 12.07 -4.63
CA GLU A 58 12.69 13.14 -5.64
C GLU A 58 11.61 14.15 -5.22
N GLU A 59 10.49 13.66 -4.71
CA GLU A 59 9.41 14.48 -4.17
C GLU A 59 9.85 15.29 -2.95
N GLU A 60 10.58 14.67 -2.01
CA GLU A 60 11.12 15.36 -0.84
C GLU A 60 11.95 16.60 -1.27
N GLU A 61 12.86 16.43 -2.23
CA GLU A 61 13.67 17.52 -2.75
C GLU A 61 12.86 18.62 -3.43
N MET A 62 11.83 18.24 -4.20
CA MET A 62 10.93 19.17 -4.86
C MET A 62 10.14 19.99 -3.85
N PHE A 63 9.55 19.36 -2.83
CA PHE A 63 8.70 20.02 -1.85
C PHE A 63 9.49 20.86 -0.84
N ILE A 64 10.75 20.50 -0.54
CA ILE A 64 11.67 21.38 0.20
C ILE A 64 11.84 22.72 -0.53
N LYS A 65 12.05 22.70 -1.86
CA LYS A 65 12.19 23.92 -2.67
C LYS A 65 10.91 24.77 -2.68
N GLN A 66 9.75 24.15 -2.49
CA GLN A 66 8.44 24.81 -2.45
C GLN A 66 8.02 25.26 -1.04
N ASN A 67 8.83 25.00 0.00
CA ASN A 67 8.49 25.23 1.42
C ASN A 67 7.23 24.46 1.89
N GLU A 68 6.90 23.35 1.25
CA GLU A 68 5.73 22.51 1.60
C GLU A 68 6.08 21.48 2.67
N TRP A 69 6.47 21.96 3.86
CA TRP A 69 7.05 21.12 4.93
C TRP A 69 6.18 19.95 5.39
N LYS A 70 4.86 20.11 5.37
CA LYS A 70 3.93 19.03 5.71
C LYS A 70 4.02 17.87 4.71
N ILE A 71 4.22 18.17 3.42
CA ILE A 71 4.36 17.16 2.38
C ILE A 71 5.74 16.49 2.51
N VAL A 72 6.79 17.27 2.77
CA VAL A 72 8.14 16.75 3.07
C VAL A 72 8.12 15.72 4.21
N GLU A 73 7.37 16.00 5.29
CA GLU A 73 7.20 15.05 6.40
C GLU A 73 6.50 13.76 5.98
N ASN A 74 5.50 13.84 5.10
CA ASN A 74 4.84 12.65 4.55
C ASN A 74 5.81 11.84 3.67
N CYS A 75 6.50 12.45 2.70
CA CYS A 75 7.46 11.75 1.84
C CYS A 75 8.52 10.99 2.66
N ARG A 76 9.03 11.62 3.74
CA ARG A 76 9.98 10.97 4.66
C ARG A 76 9.39 9.78 5.38
N LYS A 77 8.14 9.89 5.84
CA LYS A 77 7.44 8.81 6.51
C LYS A 77 7.17 7.65 5.56
N ASP A 78 6.69 7.94 4.36
CA ASP A 78 6.39 6.93 3.34
C ASP A 78 7.67 6.18 2.94
N ARG A 79 8.79 6.90 2.74
CA ARG A 79 10.11 6.30 2.56
C ARG A 79 10.50 5.37 3.71
N GLN A 80 10.34 5.82 4.96
CA GLN A 80 10.66 5.00 6.14
C GLN A 80 9.78 3.74 6.23
N ASP A 81 8.50 3.85 5.90
CA ASP A 81 7.58 2.71 5.86
C ASP A 81 7.98 1.73 4.75
N CYS A 82 8.35 2.21 3.55
CA CYS A 82 8.88 1.38 2.47
C CYS A 82 10.17 0.66 2.87
N GLU A 83 11.17 1.37 3.40
CA GLU A 83 12.45 0.80 3.85
C GLU A 83 12.24 -0.27 4.92
N ARG A 84 11.35 0.00 5.88
CA ARG A 84 11.01 -0.94 6.95
C ARG A 84 10.33 -2.20 6.39
N ILE A 85 9.36 -2.05 5.50
CA ILE A 85 8.64 -3.19 4.89
C ILE A 85 9.58 -4.01 4.01
N LYS A 86 10.43 -3.36 3.22
CA LYS A 86 11.45 -4.00 2.38
C LYS A 86 12.33 -4.91 3.22
N LYS A 87 12.88 -4.38 4.31
CA LYS A 87 13.70 -5.16 5.23
C LYS A 87 12.95 -6.34 5.84
N ILE A 88 11.67 -6.17 6.21
CA ILE A 88 10.85 -7.28 6.71
C ILE A 88 10.76 -8.39 5.67
N ILE A 89 10.50 -8.06 4.41
CA ILE A 89 10.39 -9.04 3.31
C ILE A 89 11.73 -9.77 3.13
N GLU A 90 12.84 -9.04 3.02
CA GLU A 90 14.18 -9.60 2.88
C GLU A 90 14.53 -10.56 4.03
N ASP A 91 14.40 -10.09 5.28
CA ASP A 91 14.69 -10.90 6.48
C ASP A 91 13.80 -12.16 6.54
N ASN A 92 12.54 -12.06 6.10
CA ASN A 92 11.58 -13.17 6.15
C ASN A 92 11.84 -14.21 5.07
N ILE A 93 12.20 -13.80 3.86
CA ILE A 93 12.55 -14.74 2.79
C ILE A 93 13.84 -15.47 3.13
N GLU A 94 14.84 -14.80 3.71
CA GLU A 94 16.05 -15.47 4.21
C GLU A 94 15.73 -16.49 5.33
N THR A 95 14.77 -16.18 6.20
CA THR A 95 14.45 -17.03 7.37
C THR A 95 13.47 -18.16 7.05
N TYR A 96 12.46 -17.92 6.21
CA TYR A 96 11.31 -18.79 6.03
C TYR A 96 11.15 -19.35 4.62
N GLU A 97 11.89 -18.80 3.63
CA GLU A 97 11.90 -19.15 2.20
C GLU A 97 10.56 -18.93 1.46
N ASP A 98 9.44 -19.39 2.01
CA ASP A 98 8.16 -19.50 1.30
C ASP A 98 7.13 -18.42 1.67
N TYR A 99 7.35 -17.64 2.74
CA TYR A 99 6.36 -16.67 3.21
C TYR A 99 6.97 -15.49 3.98
N VAL A 100 6.23 -14.38 3.96
CA VAL A 100 6.52 -13.18 4.74
C VAL A 100 5.46 -12.95 5.83
N MET A 101 5.89 -12.38 6.95
CA MET A 101 5.06 -12.02 8.09
C MET A 101 4.90 -10.50 8.17
N LEU A 102 3.81 -9.99 7.59
CA LEU A 102 3.51 -8.56 7.55
C LEU A 102 2.37 -8.20 8.50
N GLU A 103 2.39 -6.99 9.05
CA GLU A 103 1.26 -6.44 9.80
C GLU A 103 0.12 -6.09 8.83
N ARG A 104 -1.12 -5.99 9.34
CA ARG A 104 -2.25 -5.64 8.47
C ARG A 104 -2.08 -4.23 7.90
N ASP A 105 -1.50 -3.33 8.68
CA ASP A 105 -1.17 -1.98 8.24
C ASP A 105 -0.11 -1.98 7.13
N ASP A 106 0.91 -2.83 7.20
CA ASP A 106 1.90 -3.01 6.12
C ASP A 106 1.23 -3.47 4.81
N ILE A 107 0.35 -4.47 4.91
CA ILE A 107 -0.40 -4.99 3.77
C ILE A 107 -1.33 -3.91 3.20
N SER A 108 -1.98 -3.14 4.08
CA SER A 108 -2.90 -2.06 3.67
C SER A 108 -2.16 -0.92 2.97
N PHE A 109 -0.95 -0.60 3.45
CA PHE A 109 -0.06 0.37 2.83
C PHE A 109 0.34 -0.08 1.42
N LEU A 110 0.91 -1.28 1.29
CA LEU A 110 1.32 -1.82 -0.01
C LEU A 110 0.16 -1.90 -1.01
N ASP A 111 -1.01 -2.35 -0.56
CA ASP A 111 -2.22 -2.43 -1.39
C ASP A 111 -2.63 -1.06 -1.92
N LEU A 112 -2.62 -0.05 -1.06
CA LEU A 112 -2.96 1.33 -1.42
C LEU A 112 -1.95 1.92 -2.41
N GLU A 113 -0.65 1.78 -2.15
CA GLU A 113 0.38 2.40 -3.00
C GLU A 113 0.42 1.76 -4.40
N ILE A 114 0.28 0.42 -4.49
CA ILE A 114 0.14 -0.26 -5.79
C ILE A 114 -1.07 0.27 -6.55
N HIS A 115 -2.20 0.47 -5.87
CA HIS A 115 -3.42 1.01 -6.48
C HIS A 115 -3.25 2.46 -6.99
N ILE A 116 -2.63 3.33 -6.18
CA ILE A 116 -2.34 4.72 -6.55
C ILE A 116 -1.45 4.75 -7.80
N ARG A 117 -0.41 3.92 -7.80
CA ARG A 117 0.56 3.89 -8.89
C ARG A 117 -0.06 3.40 -10.19
N ASN A 118 -0.88 2.34 -10.13
CA ASN A 118 -1.59 1.83 -11.31
C ASN A 118 -2.59 2.86 -11.89
N SER A 119 -3.20 3.67 -11.03
CA SER A 119 -4.19 4.67 -11.44
C SER A 119 -3.58 5.95 -12.03
N SER A 120 -2.26 6.13 -11.91
CA SER A 120 -1.54 7.34 -12.29
C SER A 120 -0.85 7.24 -13.66
N THR A 121 -1.02 6.12 -14.37
CA THR A 121 -0.38 5.83 -15.68
C THR A 121 -1.38 5.88 -16.83
N ASP A 122 -0.90 5.83 -18.07
CA ASP A 122 -1.78 5.67 -19.23
C ASP A 122 -2.46 4.29 -19.24
N LYS A 123 -3.49 4.12 -20.08
CA LYS A 123 -4.34 2.90 -20.07
C LYS A 123 -3.58 1.61 -20.42
N GLU A 124 -2.58 1.69 -21.29
CA GLU A 124 -1.82 0.49 -21.71
C GLU A 124 -0.84 0.06 -20.61
N GLU A 125 -0.24 1.04 -19.92
CA GLU A 125 0.61 0.81 -18.77
C GLU A 125 -0.19 0.36 -17.53
N GLU A 126 -1.37 0.93 -17.31
CA GLU A 126 -2.31 0.50 -16.28
C GLU A 126 -2.66 -0.99 -16.44
N GLU A 127 -3.02 -1.45 -17.64
CA GLU A 127 -3.36 -2.86 -17.87
C GLU A 127 -2.16 -3.79 -17.66
N ARG A 128 -0.95 -3.36 -18.03
CA ARG A 128 0.29 -4.12 -17.76
C ARG A 128 0.57 -4.20 -16.27
N ASN A 129 0.42 -3.11 -15.53
CA ASN A 129 0.67 -3.06 -14.10
C ASN A 129 -0.37 -3.88 -13.32
N PHE A 130 -1.65 -3.84 -13.72
CA PHE A 130 -2.67 -4.73 -13.14
C PHE A 130 -2.27 -6.20 -13.28
N LYS A 131 -1.81 -6.63 -14.46
CA LYS A 131 -1.31 -8.00 -14.66
C LYS A 131 -0.04 -8.30 -13.85
N LYS A 132 0.84 -7.32 -13.67
CA LYS A 132 2.07 -7.44 -12.87
C LYS A 132 1.72 -7.73 -11.39
N TYR A 133 0.74 -7.03 -10.83
CA TYR A 133 0.40 -7.10 -9.40
C TYR A 133 -0.82 -7.98 -9.06
N GLU A 134 -1.53 -8.52 -10.05
CA GLU A 134 -2.81 -9.24 -9.87
C GLU A 134 -2.78 -10.28 -8.75
N THR A 135 -1.76 -11.16 -8.76
CA THR A 135 -1.68 -12.25 -7.79
C THR A 135 -1.32 -11.76 -6.39
N ILE A 136 -0.50 -10.70 -6.28
CA ILE A 136 -0.13 -10.06 -5.02
C ILE A 136 -1.36 -9.38 -4.40
N MET A 137 -2.06 -8.55 -5.19
CA MET A 137 -3.24 -7.82 -4.75
C MET A 137 -4.34 -8.77 -4.27
N LYS A 138 -4.57 -9.88 -5.00
CA LYS A 138 -5.51 -10.91 -4.55
C LYS A 138 -5.14 -11.50 -3.18
N LYS A 139 -3.85 -11.71 -2.91
CA LYS A 139 -3.39 -12.20 -1.60
C LYS A 139 -3.53 -11.13 -0.53
N PHE A 140 -3.30 -9.86 -0.84
CA PHE A 140 -3.56 -8.75 0.08
C PHE A 140 -5.04 -8.68 0.45
N ASP A 141 -5.95 -8.71 -0.52
CA ASP A 141 -7.40 -8.76 -0.31
C ASP A 141 -7.79 -9.87 0.67
N GLU A 142 -7.27 -11.09 0.48
CA GLU A 142 -7.53 -12.22 1.37
C GLU A 142 -7.11 -11.98 2.83
N LYS A 143 -6.06 -11.17 3.06
CA LYS A 143 -5.57 -10.81 4.40
C LYS A 143 -6.26 -9.58 5.00
N LEU A 144 -6.73 -8.67 4.14
CA LEU A 144 -7.38 -7.42 4.53
C LEU A 144 -8.88 -7.59 4.80
N ILE A 145 -9.51 -8.62 4.24
CA ILE A 145 -10.89 -9.00 4.58
C ILE A 145 -10.96 -9.42 6.06
N ASP A 146 -11.70 -8.65 6.85
CA ASP A 146 -12.12 -9.04 8.19
C ASP A 146 -13.10 -10.21 8.08
N LYS A 147 -12.59 -11.45 8.08
CA LYS A 147 -13.41 -12.62 8.38
C LYS A 147 -13.79 -12.57 9.86
N ARG A 148 -14.72 -11.69 10.23
CA ARG A 148 -15.54 -11.96 11.42
C ARG A 148 -16.35 -13.21 11.09
N PRO A 149 -16.28 -14.30 11.88
CA PRO A 149 -17.27 -15.35 11.75
C PRO A 149 -18.63 -14.67 11.98
N ILE A 150 -19.54 -14.86 11.02
CA ILE A 150 -20.96 -14.64 11.29
C ILE A 150 -21.32 -15.76 12.27
N ILE A 151 -21.29 -15.43 13.56
CA ILE A 151 -21.83 -16.28 14.63
C ILE A 151 -23.34 -16.06 14.67
#